data_AF-A0A812TR73-F1
#
_entry.id   AF-A0A812TR73-F1
#
_cell.length_a   1.000
_cell.length_b   1.000
_cell.length_c   1.000
_cell.angle_alpha   90.00
_cell.angle_beta   90.00
_cell.angle_gamma   90.00
#
_symmetry.space_group_name_H-M   'P 1'
#
loop_
_entity.id
_entity.type
_entity.pdbx_description
1 polymer ?
#
loop_
_entity_poly.entity_id
_entity_poly.type
_entity_poly.pdbx_seq_one_letter_code
_entity_poly.pdbx_strand_id
1 'polypeptide(L)'
;MGKVPEALQSSVVLLATYRDIIICIASSALAGIGVGFFSCLLSSADKQRQLNGGKHTDRSRIRCVLGAIGSTIFGILSLVGLAYGPVALVVVVRAGATLPANALFSQVFQIRPLTSSDALGTLVTLSGVVCFTLFQGDPGPEVTVGVFLKFIQRPAAIVVVGALLLALLVSVLYMLRERIRARSCLLRRRHRSGNWPMFAGRLKRGERSERSERSNFPGRVERELEEVRSSDEDSRPRTRQFWRQDTMEVLAVCTVTSTSSAAMDVAAKGWAAPLKLGPGPALQSQLFWISVVCNLVFLVGMRAGTIIGCHRCDVLLFIPCSTVMNIFVSVATGLVVLEEWKEVKSWTGLASSSLTVLGGIIMLVTGPAEGDTERSTRSTESSDSEKLEEEVETGSEVEEAGICDAVEIDGSDLDDPQEVPSAATVSFSSLLYTHKMHALASMNKNHSRAAFYRDYMQKGLRALRPEMRVASAPDLGALERPPG
;
A
#
# COMPACT_ATOMS: atom_id res chain seq x y z
N MET A 1 -9.63 13.87 -58.68
CA MET A 1 -9.16 13.40 -57.35
C MET A 1 -9.07 11.88 -57.41
N GLY A 2 -7.86 11.32 -57.42
CA GLY A 2 -7.64 9.88 -57.51
C GLY A 2 -8.03 9.17 -56.20
N LYS A 3 -8.69 8.01 -56.30
CA LYS A 3 -8.96 7.15 -55.14
C LYS A 3 -7.62 6.70 -54.55
N VAL A 4 -7.38 7.02 -53.28
CA VAL A 4 -6.23 6.49 -52.54
C VAL A 4 -6.42 4.97 -52.46
N PRO A 5 -5.39 4.16 -52.75
CA PRO A 5 -5.51 2.70 -52.66
C PRO A 5 -5.87 2.28 -51.23
N GLU A 6 -6.85 1.39 -51.08
CA GLU A 6 -7.37 0.90 -49.78
C GLU A 6 -6.27 0.32 -48.87
N ALA A 7 -5.21 -0.23 -49.48
CA ALA A 7 -4.02 -0.70 -48.76
C ALA A 7 -3.27 0.43 -48.02
N LEU A 8 -3.18 1.62 -48.62
CA LEU A 8 -2.51 2.77 -48.01
C LEU A 8 -3.36 3.33 -46.85
N GLN A 9 -4.69 3.31 -47.01
CA GLN A 9 -5.63 3.74 -45.97
C GLN A 9 -5.58 2.81 -44.74
N SER A 10 -5.44 1.49 -44.97
CA SER A 10 -5.29 0.50 -43.91
C SER A 10 -3.99 0.69 -43.12
N SER A 11 -2.86 0.92 -43.79
CA SER A 11 -1.57 1.15 -43.13
C SER A 11 -1.53 2.43 -42.31
N VAL A 12 -2.18 3.50 -42.77
CA VAL A 12 -2.25 4.79 -42.05
C VAL A 12 -3.11 4.66 -40.79
N VAL A 13 -4.26 3.98 -40.87
CA VAL A 13 -5.13 3.71 -39.71
C VAL A 13 -4.38 2.84 -38.68
N LEU A 14 -3.64 1.84 -39.15
CA LEU A 14 -2.82 0.97 -38.31
C LEU A 14 -1.75 1.79 -37.56
N LEU A 15 -0.98 2.62 -38.27
CA LEU A 15 0.04 3.51 -37.68
C LEU A 15 -0.54 4.51 -36.67
N ALA A 16 -1.69 5.11 -36.96
CA ALA A 16 -2.37 6.03 -36.05
C ALA A 16 -2.81 5.32 -34.76
N THR A 17 -3.38 4.11 -34.89
CA THR A 17 -3.80 3.29 -33.76
C THR A 17 -2.60 2.89 -32.89
N TYR A 18 -1.48 2.48 -33.50
CA TYR A 18 -0.25 2.17 -32.77
C TYR A 18 0.30 3.39 -32.02
N ARG A 19 0.26 4.58 -32.63
CA ARG A 19 0.71 5.81 -31.97
C ARG A 19 -0.07 6.10 -30.70
N ASP A 20 -1.40 5.99 -30.74
CA ASP A 20 -2.25 6.25 -29.58
C ASP A 20 -2.04 5.22 -28.47
N ILE A 21 -1.86 3.95 -28.82
CA ILE A 21 -1.51 2.89 -27.86
C ILE A 21 -0.15 3.17 -27.22
N ILE A 22 0.86 3.55 -27.99
CA ILE A 22 2.20 3.88 -27.46
C ILE A 22 2.13 5.07 -26.50
N ILE A 23 1.42 6.15 -26.87
CA ILE A 23 1.23 7.32 -26.01
C ILE A 23 0.48 6.92 -24.73
N CYS A 24 -0.55 6.09 -24.85
CA CYS A 24 -1.30 5.54 -23.72
C CYS A 24 -0.39 4.76 -22.77
N ILE A 25 0.39 3.80 -23.28
CA ILE A 25 1.29 2.97 -22.47
C ILE A 25 2.36 3.85 -21.82
N ALA A 26 3.03 4.72 -22.59
CA ALA A 26 4.11 5.56 -22.09
C ALA A 26 3.63 6.52 -21.01
N SER A 27 2.53 7.24 -21.24
CA SER A 27 1.96 8.17 -20.26
C SER A 27 1.46 7.47 -19.00
N SER A 28 0.84 6.29 -19.14
CA SER A 28 0.35 5.48 -18.02
C SER A 28 1.51 4.90 -17.18
N ALA A 29 2.56 4.41 -17.84
CA ALA A 29 3.75 3.91 -17.17
C ALA A 29 4.48 5.03 -16.43
N LEU A 30 4.67 6.18 -17.08
CA LEU A 30 5.33 7.35 -16.49
C LEU A 30 4.53 7.91 -15.30
N ALA A 31 3.20 7.94 -15.43
CA ALA A 31 2.30 8.24 -14.31
C ALA A 31 2.46 7.24 -13.15
N GLY A 32 2.50 5.94 -13.44
CA GLY A 32 2.70 4.90 -12.43
C GLY A 32 4.04 5.02 -11.70
N ILE A 33 5.13 5.19 -12.44
CA ILE A 33 6.48 5.39 -11.88
C ILE A 33 6.51 6.63 -10.98
N GLY A 34 5.98 7.76 -11.44
CA GLY A 34 5.95 8.98 -10.65
C GLY A 34 5.09 8.85 -9.39
N VAL A 35 3.91 8.22 -9.48
CA VAL A 35 3.09 7.94 -8.30
C VAL A 35 3.83 7.04 -7.31
N GLY A 36 4.52 6.00 -7.77
CA GLY A 36 5.35 5.13 -6.92
C GLY A 36 6.47 5.91 -6.21
N PHE A 37 7.22 6.72 -6.96
CA PHE A 37 8.30 7.57 -6.42
C PHE A 37 7.80 8.53 -5.33
N PHE A 38 6.76 9.32 -5.64
CA PHE A 38 6.25 10.32 -4.70
C PHE A 38 5.54 9.67 -3.50
N SER A 39 4.98 8.47 -3.65
CA SER A 39 4.45 7.69 -2.53
C SER A 39 5.57 7.23 -1.58
N CYS A 40 6.70 6.76 -2.12
CA CYS A 40 7.89 6.47 -1.32
C CYS A 40 8.43 7.73 -0.62
N LEU A 41 8.42 8.89 -1.29
CA LEU A 41 8.84 10.16 -0.69
C LEU A 41 7.94 10.57 0.49
N LEU A 42 6.62 10.40 0.35
CA LEU A 42 5.65 10.62 1.43
C LEU A 42 5.92 9.67 2.61
N SER A 43 6.15 8.38 2.32
CA SER A 43 6.48 7.37 3.33
C SER A 43 7.78 7.71 4.07
N SER A 44 8.82 8.13 3.35
CA SER A 44 10.09 8.59 3.93
C SER A 44 9.90 9.80 4.84
N ALA A 45 9.05 10.77 4.43
CA ALA A 45 8.74 11.94 5.25
C ALA A 45 8.04 11.56 6.57
N ASP A 46 7.12 10.58 6.53
CA ASP A 46 6.44 10.11 7.73
C ASP A 46 7.37 9.27 8.63
N LYS A 47 8.21 8.40 8.06
CA LYS A 47 9.26 7.67 8.81
C LYS A 47 10.15 8.65 9.58
N GLN A 48 10.57 9.76 8.95
CA GLN A 48 11.34 10.81 9.63
C GLN A 48 10.55 11.49 10.74
N ARG A 49 9.25 11.75 10.55
CA ARG A 49 8.39 12.33 11.58
C ARG A 49 8.25 11.39 12.78
N GLN A 50 8.08 10.09 12.55
CA GLN A 50 7.99 9.08 13.60
C GLN A 50 9.29 9.00 14.41
N LEU A 51 10.46 9.03 13.74
CA LEU A 51 11.77 9.07 14.40
C LEU A 51 11.95 10.31 15.29
N ASN A 52 11.35 11.44 14.93
CA ASN A 52 11.39 12.69 15.69
C ASN A 52 10.28 12.79 16.77
N GLY A 53 9.73 11.66 17.22
CA GLY A 53 8.69 11.62 18.26
C GLY A 53 7.37 12.28 17.82
N GLY A 54 7.07 12.23 16.52
CA GLY A 54 5.85 12.78 15.93
C GLY A 54 5.93 14.26 15.55
N LYS A 55 7.04 14.95 15.86
CA LYS A 55 7.25 16.34 15.47
C LYS A 55 7.73 16.43 14.02
N HIS A 56 7.03 17.22 13.22
CA HIS A 56 7.48 17.55 11.87
C HIS A 56 8.64 18.53 11.92
N THR A 57 9.80 18.10 11.43
CA THR A 57 10.91 18.99 11.06
C THR A 57 10.60 19.69 9.74
N ASP A 58 11.21 20.85 9.48
CA ASP A 58 10.97 21.59 8.22
C ASP A 58 11.28 20.75 6.99
N ARG A 59 12.36 19.96 7.04
CA ARG A 59 12.73 19.00 5.99
C ARG A 59 11.63 17.95 5.75
N SER A 60 11.03 17.40 6.81
CA SER A 60 9.92 16.43 6.68
C SER A 60 8.67 17.06 6.07
N ARG A 61 8.37 18.33 6.39
CA ARG A 61 7.24 19.06 5.81
C ARG A 61 7.44 19.29 4.32
N ILE A 62 8.62 19.74 3.92
CA ILE A 62 8.95 19.97 2.51
C ILE A 62 8.80 18.67 1.71
N ARG A 63 9.34 17.55 2.19
CA ARG A 63 9.19 16.25 1.53
C ARG A 63 7.73 15.80 1.45
N CYS A 64 6.95 16.02 2.50
CA CYS A 64 5.53 15.70 2.51
C CYS A 64 4.76 16.51 1.47
N VAL A 65 5.01 17.82 1.38
CA VAL A 65 4.39 18.72 0.40
C VAL A 65 4.80 18.34 -1.03
N LEU A 66 6.10 18.11 -1.27
CA LEU A 66 6.61 17.67 -2.57
C LEU A 66 6.01 16.32 -2.99
N GLY A 67 5.89 15.37 -2.06
CA GLY A 67 5.23 14.09 -2.27
C GLY A 67 3.75 14.24 -2.66
N ALA A 68 3.02 15.12 -1.98
CA ALA A 68 1.62 15.38 -2.27
C ALA A 68 1.44 16.06 -3.64
N ILE A 69 2.25 17.08 -3.95
CA ILE A 69 2.20 17.80 -5.22
C ILE A 69 2.59 16.86 -6.37
N GLY A 70 3.72 16.18 -6.25
CA GLY A 70 4.23 15.27 -7.29
C GLY A 70 3.26 14.12 -7.57
N SER A 71 2.75 13.45 -6.54
CA SER A 71 1.75 12.39 -6.74
C SER A 71 0.46 12.93 -7.39
N THR A 72 0.07 14.18 -7.12
CA THR A 72 -1.08 14.82 -7.77
C THR A 72 -0.81 15.09 -9.25
N ILE A 73 0.35 15.67 -9.58
CA ILE A 73 0.75 15.97 -10.98
C ILE A 73 0.78 14.68 -11.81
N PHE A 74 1.45 13.63 -11.32
CA PHE A 74 1.50 12.35 -12.03
C PHE A 74 0.15 11.62 -12.04
N GLY A 75 -0.71 11.90 -11.06
CA GLY A 75 -2.12 11.47 -11.10
C GLY A 75 -2.89 12.11 -12.25
N ILE A 76 -2.76 13.42 -12.43
CA ILE A 76 -3.37 14.16 -13.55
C ILE A 76 -2.77 13.68 -14.87
N LEU A 77 -1.46 13.43 -14.93
CA LEU A 77 -0.80 12.90 -16.12
C LEU A 77 -1.36 11.52 -16.52
N SER A 78 -1.80 10.69 -15.57
CA SER A 78 -2.45 9.40 -15.87
C SER A 78 -3.77 9.55 -16.66
N LEU A 79 -4.43 10.71 -16.55
CA LEU A 79 -5.65 10.99 -17.29
C LEU A 79 -5.39 11.18 -18.80
N VAL A 80 -4.15 11.55 -19.17
CA VAL A 80 -3.73 11.63 -20.57
C VAL A 80 -3.81 10.24 -21.21
N GLY A 81 -3.32 9.20 -20.54
CA GLY A 81 -3.41 7.82 -21.04
C GLY A 81 -4.85 7.37 -21.31
N LEU A 82 -5.79 7.75 -20.42
CA LEU A 82 -7.21 7.45 -20.57
C LEU A 82 -7.87 8.12 -21.79
N ALA A 83 -7.30 9.23 -22.27
CA ALA A 83 -7.78 9.88 -23.48
C ALA A 83 -7.45 9.08 -24.75
N TYR A 84 -6.32 8.35 -24.75
CA TYR A 84 -5.81 7.64 -25.93
C TYR A 84 -6.07 6.12 -25.93
N GLY A 85 -6.29 5.50 -24.77
CA GLY A 85 -6.46 4.03 -24.68
C GLY A 85 -7.68 3.58 -23.86
N PRO A 86 -8.03 2.29 -23.92
CA PRO A 86 -9.10 1.72 -23.12
C PRO A 86 -8.77 1.78 -21.61
N VAL A 87 -9.80 1.87 -20.77
CA VAL A 87 -9.61 2.09 -19.33
C VAL A 87 -8.79 0.97 -18.71
N ALA A 88 -9.12 -0.28 -19.03
CA ALA A 88 -8.44 -1.42 -18.44
C ALA A 88 -6.94 -1.48 -18.82
N LEU A 89 -6.54 -1.09 -20.05
CA LEU A 89 -5.13 -1.03 -20.45
C LEU A 89 -4.37 0.01 -19.61
N VAL A 90 -4.90 1.22 -19.50
CA VAL A 90 -4.28 2.31 -18.75
C VAL A 90 -4.11 1.94 -17.27
N VAL A 91 -5.16 1.40 -16.66
CA VAL A 91 -5.16 1.02 -15.25
C VAL A 91 -4.12 -0.07 -14.98
N VAL A 92 -4.06 -1.09 -15.84
CA VAL A 92 -3.15 -2.24 -15.70
C VAL A 92 -1.71 -1.83 -15.96
N VAL A 93 -1.41 -1.04 -16.99
CA VAL A 93 -0.05 -0.52 -17.25
C VAL A 93 0.41 0.39 -16.11
N ARG A 94 -0.46 1.29 -15.64
CA ARG A 94 -0.16 2.18 -14.51
C ARG A 94 0.15 1.38 -13.25
N ALA A 95 -0.67 0.40 -12.91
CA ALA A 95 -0.44 -0.44 -11.74
C ALA A 95 0.83 -1.29 -11.88
N GLY A 96 1.02 -1.88 -13.06
CA GLY A 96 2.19 -2.67 -13.44
C GLY A 96 3.48 -1.88 -13.36
N ALA A 97 3.46 -0.56 -13.58
CA ALA A 97 4.62 0.32 -13.41
C ALA A 97 4.78 0.85 -11.97
N THR A 98 3.67 1.11 -11.27
CA THR A 98 3.67 1.66 -9.90
C THR A 98 4.30 0.71 -8.90
N LEU A 99 4.03 -0.59 -9.01
CA LEU A 99 4.52 -1.60 -8.07
C LEU A 99 6.05 -1.79 -8.13
N PRO A 100 6.67 -2.07 -9.30
CA PRO A 100 8.12 -2.09 -9.44
C PRO A 100 8.76 -0.78 -9.00
N ALA A 101 8.19 0.36 -9.40
CA ALA A 101 8.71 1.66 -9.00
C ALA A 101 8.70 1.82 -7.47
N ASN A 102 7.62 1.42 -6.80
CA ASN A 102 7.54 1.46 -5.35
C ASN A 102 8.58 0.53 -4.68
N ALA A 103 8.80 -0.66 -5.21
CA ALA A 103 9.83 -1.58 -4.71
C ALA A 103 11.25 -1.00 -4.88
N LEU A 104 11.56 -0.50 -6.08
CA LEU A 104 12.86 0.10 -6.40
C LEU A 104 13.12 1.36 -5.56
N PHE A 105 12.17 2.29 -5.51
CA PHE A 105 12.34 3.52 -4.75
C PHE A 105 12.32 3.29 -3.24
N SER A 106 11.63 2.26 -2.75
CA SER A 106 11.71 1.85 -1.33
C SER A 106 13.15 1.53 -0.93
N GLN A 107 13.93 0.89 -1.81
CA GLN A 107 15.36 0.63 -1.59
C GLN A 107 16.18 1.93 -1.63
N VAL A 108 15.93 2.80 -2.61
CA VAL A 108 16.62 4.11 -2.74
C VAL A 108 16.41 4.97 -1.48
N PHE A 109 15.20 4.96 -0.92
CA PHE A 109 14.87 5.71 0.30
C PHE A 109 15.20 4.95 1.60
N GLN A 110 15.85 3.77 1.53
CA GLN A 110 16.16 2.91 2.67
C GLN A 110 14.94 2.67 3.59
N ILE A 111 13.78 2.49 2.96
CA ILE A 111 12.54 2.18 3.66
C ILE A 111 12.55 0.69 4.01
N ARG A 112 12.91 -0.17 3.04
CA ARG A 112 13.03 -1.63 3.16
C ARG A 112 14.12 -2.18 2.22
N PRO A 113 14.91 -3.20 2.61
CA PRO A 113 15.79 -3.91 1.68
C PRO A 113 14.96 -4.70 0.64
N LEU A 114 15.44 -4.75 -0.60
CA LEU A 114 14.79 -5.50 -1.67
C LEU A 114 15.07 -6.99 -1.48
N THR A 115 14.03 -7.80 -1.36
CA THR A 115 14.18 -9.26 -1.24
C THR A 115 13.98 -9.94 -2.59
N SER A 116 14.52 -11.15 -2.76
CA SER A 116 14.29 -11.97 -3.96
C SER A 116 12.78 -12.22 -4.21
N SER A 117 11.99 -12.30 -3.13
CA SER A 117 10.54 -12.42 -3.22
C SER A 117 9.86 -11.18 -3.81
N ASP A 118 10.41 -9.98 -3.57
CA ASP A 118 9.88 -8.73 -4.14
C ASP A 118 10.17 -8.68 -5.65
N ALA A 119 11.35 -9.13 -6.07
CA ALA A 119 11.70 -9.24 -7.50
C ALA A 119 10.79 -10.25 -8.22
N LEU A 120 10.56 -11.43 -7.62
CA LEU A 120 9.67 -12.45 -8.19
C LEU A 120 8.22 -11.97 -8.25
N GLY A 121 7.70 -11.36 -7.19
CA GLY A 121 6.35 -10.77 -7.19
C GLY A 121 6.18 -9.67 -8.23
N THR A 122 7.22 -8.86 -8.45
CA THR A 122 7.26 -7.84 -9.50
C THR A 122 7.21 -8.48 -10.90
N LEU A 123 8.03 -9.49 -11.16
CA LEU A 123 8.04 -10.21 -12.44
C LEU A 123 6.70 -10.89 -12.75
N VAL A 124 6.11 -11.55 -11.76
CA VAL A 124 4.79 -12.18 -11.89
C VAL A 124 3.73 -11.13 -12.20
N THR A 125 3.76 -9.97 -11.53
CA THR A 125 2.84 -8.86 -11.80
C THR A 125 3.02 -8.32 -13.23
N LEU A 126 4.27 -8.09 -13.67
CA LEU A 126 4.56 -7.61 -15.03
C LEU A 126 4.11 -8.60 -16.10
N SER A 127 4.37 -9.90 -15.90
CA SER A 127 3.91 -10.97 -16.78
C SER A 127 2.38 -10.98 -16.86
N GLY A 128 1.68 -10.92 -15.72
CA GLY A 128 0.22 -10.82 -15.68
C GLY A 128 -0.31 -9.58 -16.40
N VAL A 129 0.35 -8.43 -16.27
CA VAL A 129 0.00 -7.19 -16.99
C VAL A 129 0.14 -7.39 -18.50
N VAL A 130 1.25 -7.95 -18.98
CA VAL A 130 1.47 -8.23 -20.40
C VAL A 130 0.39 -9.19 -20.93
N CYS A 131 0.14 -10.30 -20.24
CA CYS A 131 -0.93 -11.23 -20.62
C CYS A 131 -2.31 -10.55 -20.64
N PHE A 132 -2.62 -9.70 -19.66
CA PHE A 132 -3.86 -8.95 -19.62
C PHE A 132 -4.02 -8.07 -20.86
N THR A 133 -2.96 -7.34 -21.25
CA THR A 133 -2.99 -6.50 -22.47
C THR A 133 -3.21 -7.31 -23.75
N LEU A 134 -2.66 -8.53 -23.83
CA LEU A 134 -2.85 -9.41 -24.98
C LEU A 134 -4.28 -9.96 -25.07
N PHE A 135 -4.90 -10.29 -23.93
CA PHE A 135 -6.24 -10.90 -23.89
C PHE A 135 -7.40 -9.91 -23.84
N GLN A 136 -7.15 -8.65 -23.48
CA GLN A 136 -8.18 -7.60 -23.44
C GLN A 136 -8.78 -7.31 -24.82
N GLY A 137 -8.02 -7.53 -25.90
CA GLY A 137 -8.47 -7.30 -27.26
C GLY A 137 -8.14 -5.94 -27.82
N ASP A 138 -8.75 -5.63 -28.96
CA ASP A 138 -8.44 -4.40 -29.70
C ASP A 138 -9.13 -3.19 -29.03
N PRO A 139 -8.54 -1.98 -29.12
CA PRO A 139 -9.20 -0.80 -28.60
C PRO A 139 -10.56 -0.65 -29.29
N GLY A 140 -11.63 -0.69 -28.50
CA GLY A 140 -13.00 -0.56 -29.00
C GLY A 140 -13.23 0.74 -29.78
N PRO A 141 -14.36 0.83 -30.50
CA PRO A 141 -14.66 1.97 -31.36
C PRO A 141 -14.58 3.29 -30.59
N GLU A 142 -14.20 4.34 -31.30
CA GLU A 142 -14.02 5.65 -30.70
C GLU A 142 -15.30 6.14 -29.99
N VAL A 143 -15.16 6.43 -28.68
CA VAL A 143 -16.26 6.92 -27.86
C VAL A 143 -16.57 8.39 -28.20
N THR A 144 -17.63 8.59 -28.97
CA THR A 144 -18.21 9.92 -29.23
C THR A 144 -19.13 10.35 -28.08
N VAL A 145 -19.46 11.64 -28.00
CA VAL A 145 -20.35 12.20 -26.96
C VAL A 145 -21.69 11.45 -26.90
N GLY A 146 -22.31 11.18 -28.05
CA GLY A 146 -23.58 10.47 -28.12
C GLY A 146 -23.48 9.02 -27.63
N VAL A 147 -22.39 8.33 -27.99
CA VAL A 147 -22.13 6.95 -27.54
C VAL A 147 -21.88 6.91 -26.03
N PHE A 148 -21.10 7.85 -25.49
CA PHE A 148 -20.84 7.95 -24.05
C PHE A 148 -22.13 8.18 -23.24
N LEU A 149 -22.99 9.10 -23.67
CA LEU A 149 -24.28 9.33 -23.00
C LEU A 149 -25.16 8.09 -23.04
N LYS A 150 -25.19 7.39 -24.17
CA LYS A 150 -25.91 6.12 -24.31
C LYS A 150 -25.37 5.06 -23.35
N PHE A 151 -24.06 5.00 -23.15
CA PHE A 151 -23.42 4.10 -22.19
C PHE A 151 -23.82 4.40 -20.75
N ILE A 152 -23.76 5.66 -20.30
CA ILE A 152 -24.16 6.05 -18.94
C ILE A 152 -25.64 5.83 -18.66
N GLN A 153 -26.51 6.03 -19.66
CA GLN A 153 -27.96 5.87 -19.52
C GLN A 153 -28.42 4.41 -19.41
N ARG A 154 -27.53 3.43 -19.60
CA ARG A 154 -27.90 2.01 -19.49
C ARG A 154 -28.20 1.61 -18.05
N PRO A 155 -29.16 0.71 -17.83
CA PRO A 155 -29.51 0.25 -16.48
C PRO A 155 -28.31 -0.41 -15.77
N ALA A 156 -27.51 -1.20 -16.50
CA ALA A 156 -26.30 -1.82 -15.93
C ALA A 156 -25.28 -0.77 -15.46
N ALA A 157 -25.06 0.29 -16.24
CA ALA A 157 -24.17 1.39 -15.87
C ALA A 157 -24.70 2.15 -14.64
N ILE A 158 -26.00 2.44 -14.59
CA ILE A 158 -26.64 3.10 -13.45
C ILE A 158 -26.50 2.26 -12.17
N VAL A 159 -26.71 0.94 -12.25
CA VAL A 159 -26.54 0.03 -11.11
C VAL A 159 -25.10 0.01 -10.62
N VAL A 160 -24.12 -0.11 -11.53
CA VAL A 160 -22.69 -0.13 -11.14
C VAL A 160 -22.27 1.20 -10.55
N VAL A 161 -22.58 2.33 -11.19
CA VAL A 161 -22.24 3.67 -10.68
C VAL A 161 -22.94 3.92 -9.34
N GLY A 162 -24.20 3.53 -9.20
CA GLY A 162 -24.95 3.62 -7.95
C GLY A 162 -24.32 2.79 -6.83
N ALA A 163 -23.89 1.56 -7.12
CA ALA A 163 -23.20 0.70 -6.17
C ALA A 163 -21.84 1.28 -5.74
N LEU A 164 -21.07 1.85 -6.67
CA LEU A 164 -19.80 2.52 -6.38
C LEU A 164 -20.01 3.74 -5.48
N LEU A 165 -21.00 4.58 -5.78
CA LEU A 165 -21.34 5.75 -4.97
C LEU A 165 -21.82 5.35 -3.57
N LEU A 166 -22.61 4.28 -3.46
CA LEU A 166 -23.04 3.75 -2.17
C LEU A 166 -21.86 3.20 -1.36
N ALA A 167 -20.97 2.41 -1.99
CA ALA A 167 -19.78 1.88 -1.34
C ALA A 167 -18.83 3.01 -0.88
N LEU A 168 -18.66 4.04 -1.70
CA LEU A 168 -17.92 5.25 -1.36
C LEU A 168 -18.55 5.96 -0.16
N LEU A 169 -19.86 6.22 -0.20
CA LEU A 169 -20.59 6.90 0.87
C LEU A 169 -20.48 6.14 2.19
N VAL A 170 -20.73 4.83 2.19
CA VAL A 170 -20.63 3.97 3.38
C VAL A 170 -19.21 4.00 3.95
N SER A 171 -18.20 3.92 3.10
CA SER A 171 -16.80 3.94 3.53
C SER A 171 -16.38 5.31 4.11
N VAL A 172 -16.85 6.41 3.51
CA VAL A 172 -16.63 7.77 4.03
C VAL A 172 -17.34 7.97 5.36
N LEU A 173 -18.60 7.53 5.49
CA LEU A 173 -19.35 7.60 6.74
C LEU A 173 -18.69 6.76 7.85
N TYR A 174 -18.18 5.58 7.51
CA TYR A 174 -17.41 4.75 8.43
C TYR A 174 -16.16 5.49 8.92
N MET A 175 -15.34 6.04 8.01
CA MET A 175 -14.15 6.81 8.38
C MET A 175 -14.48 8.05 9.23
N LEU A 176 -15.58 8.75 8.93
CA LEU A 176 -16.03 9.90 9.68
C LEU A 176 -16.46 9.50 11.10
N ARG A 177 -17.21 8.40 11.23
CA ARG A 177 -17.66 7.85 12.52
C ARG A 177 -16.47 7.49 13.41
N GLU A 178 -15.47 6.80 12.87
CA GLU A 178 -14.27 6.43 13.62
C GLU A 178 -13.46 7.67 14.05
N ARG A 179 -13.37 8.70 13.20
CA ARG A 179 -12.76 9.97 13.58
C ARG A 179 -13.50 10.66 14.73
N ILE A 180 -14.83 10.68 14.70
CA ILE A 180 -15.65 11.28 15.76
C ILE A 180 -15.48 10.49 17.08
N ARG A 181 -15.45 9.16 17.01
CA ARG A 181 -15.19 8.29 18.17
C ARG A 181 -13.82 8.54 18.78
N ALA A 182 -12.77 8.58 17.96
CA ALA A 182 -11.41 8.85 18.42
C ALA A 182 -11.30 10.22 19.11
N ARG A 183 -11.91 11.26 18.52
CA ARG A 183 -11.96 12.60 19.13
C ARG A 183 -12.72 12.60 20.46
N SER A 184 -13.85 11.90 20.53
CA SER A 184 -14.65 11.79 21.75
C SER A 184 -13.88 11.11 22.89
N CYS A 185 -13.10 10.08 22.58
CA CYS A 185 -12.23 9.41 23.56
C CYS A 185 -11.11 10.33 24.08
N LEU A 186 -10.51 11.14 23.21
CA LEU A 186 -9.51 12.14 23.61
C LEU A 186 -10.12 13.22 24.51
N LEU A 187 -11.33 13.69 24.20
CA LEU A 187 -12.06 14.65 25.04
C LEU A 187 -12.42 14.05 26.41
N ARG A 188 -12.88 12.79 26.46
CA ARG A 188 -13.16 12.08 27.73
C ARG A 188 -11.90 11.87 28.57
N ARG A 189 -10.76 11.49 27.97
CA ARG A 189 -9.48 11.37 28.69
C ARG A 189 -9.03 12.72 29.26
N ARG A 190 -9.19 13.80 28.47
CA ARG A 190 -8.89 15.16 28.92
C ARG A 190 -9.79 15.61 30.08
N HIS A 191 -11.05 15.21 30.07
CA HIS A 191 -11.97 15.49 31.17
C HIS A 191 -11.63 14.69 32.44
N ARG A 192 -11.32 13.39 32.30
CA ARG A 192 -11.03 12.51 33.45
C ARG A 192 -9.70 12.78 34.11
N SER A 193 -8.70 13.30 33.38
CA SER A 193 -7.39 13.58 33.97
C SER A 193 -7.42 14.71 35.00
N GLY A 194 -8.52 15.44 35.16
CA GLY A 194 -8.68 16.55 36.12
C GLY A 194 -7.68 17.70 35.92
N ASN A 195 -6.78 17.55 34.95
CA ASN A 195 -5.67 18.43 34.68
C ASN A 195 -6.16 19.47 33.69
N TRP A 196 -7.08 20.33 34.15
CA TRP A 196 -7.39 21.58 33.48
C TRP A 196 -6.18 22.49 33.68
N PRO A 197 -5.38 22.77 32.64
CA PRO A 197 -4.12 23.49 32.80
C PRO A 197 -4.28 24.96 33.21
N MET A 198 -5.51 25.46 33.43
CA MET A 198 -5.74 26.88 33.72
C MET A 198 -6.11 27.24 35.16
N PHE A 199 -6.51 26.30 36.04
CA PHE A 199 -7.05 26.70 37.35
C PHE A 199 -6.43 26.04 38.59
N ALA A 200 -5.62 24.99 38.46
CA ALA A 200 -5.04 24.32 39.64
C ALA A 200 -3.73 24.96 40.17
N GLY A 201 -3.16 25.95 39.46
CA GLY A 201 -1.85 26.54 39.80
C GLY A 201 -1.85 27.54 40.96
N ARG A 202 -3.02 27.98 41.45
CA ARG A 202 -3.09 29.05 42.47
C ARG A 202 -3.42 28.60 43.89
N LEU A 203 -3.88 27.36 44.11
CA LEU A 203 -4.24 26.87 45.44
C LEU A 203 -3.23 25.91 46.06
N LYS A 204 -2.36 25.27 45.27
CA LYS A 204 -1.44 24.24 45.77
C LYS A 204 -0.08 24.73 46.29
N ARG A 205 0.11 26.06 46.40
CA ARG A 205 1.32 26.66 46.99
C ARG A 205 1.24 26.86 48.51
N GLY A 206 0.06 26.63 49.13
CA GLY A 206 -0.13 26.77 50.58
C GLY A 206 0.11 25.50 51.41
N GLU A 207 -0.20 24.31 50.90
CA GLU A 207 -0.22 23.08 51.73
C GLU A 207 1.06 22.23 51.66
N ARG A 208 2.09 22.66 50.92
CA ARG A 208 3.36 21.90 50.83
C ARG A 208 4.34 22.17 51.96
N SER A 209 4.01 23.08 52.89
CA SER A 209 4.92 23.44 53.99
C SER A 209 4.76 22.57 55.26
N GLU A 210 3.74 21.72 55.39
CA GLU A 210 3.47 21.02 56.67
C GLU A 210 3.65 19.49 56.65
N ARG A 211 3.95 18.86 55.50
CA ARG A 211 4.01 17.38 55.39
C ARG A 211 5.41 16.78 55.37
N SER A 212 6.45 17.55 55.70
CA SER A 212 7.84 17.09 55.63
C SER A 212 8.32 16.26 56.84
N GLU A 213 7.49 15.99 57.86
CA GLU A 213 7.98 15.38 59.12
C GLU A 213 7.44 13.99 59.48
N ARG A 214 6.60 13.34 58.67
CA ARG A 214 6.11 12.00 59.00
C ARG A 214 6.16 11.05 57.80
N SER A 215 7.21 10.23 57.73
CA SER A 215 7.09 8.76 57.76
C SER A 215 8.34 8.07 57.18
N ASN A 216 9.25 7.64 58.06
CA ASN A 216 10.09 6.47 57.84
C ASN A 216 9.25 5.24 58.23
N PHE A 217 8.71 4.49 57.27
CA PHE A 217 8.03 3.21 57.55
C PHE A 217 8.42 2.15 56.51
N PRO A 218 8.92 0.98 56.94
CA PRO A 218 9.42 -0.08 56.06
C PRO A 218 8.29 -1.04 55.66
N GLY A 219 7.33 -0.56 54.87
CA GLY A 219 6.19 -1.37 54.39
C GLY A 219 5.79 -1.12 52.93
N ARG A 220 6.67 -0.48 52.16
CA ARG A 220 6.37 -0.01 50.79
C ARG A 220 6.76 -0.99 49.69
N VAL A 221 7.69 -1.91 49.97
CA VAL A 221 8.28 -2.80 48.95
C VAL A 221 7.35 -3.97 48.58
N GLU A 222 6.58 -4.52 49.53
CA GLU A 222 5.66 -5.63 49.23
C GLU A 222 4.43 -5.19 48.41
N ARG A 223 3.97 -3.95 48.59
CA ARG A 223 2.83 -3.42 47.82
C ARG A 223 3.17 -3.14 46.36
N GLU A 224 4.43 -2.83 46.03
CA GLU A 224 4.85 -2.65 44.63
C GLU A 224 5.02 -3.99 43.89
N LEU A 225 5.40 -5.06 44.57
CA LEU A 225 5.56 -6.40 43.96
C LEU A 225 4.21 -7.08 43.64
N GLU A 226 3.18 -6.82 44.44
CA GLU A 226 1.84 -7.38 44.22
C GLU A 226 1.08 -6.65 43.09
N GLU A 227 1.34 -5.35 42.91
CA GLU A 227 0.79 -4.56 41.80
C GLU A 227 1.40 -4.96 40.44
N VAL A 228 2.68 -5.38 40.42
CA VAL A 228 3.35 -5.91 39.21
C VAL A 228 2.80 -7.28 38.79
N ARG A 229 2.39 -8.13 39.74
CA ARG A 229 1.93 -9.50 39.45
C ARG A 229 0.48 -9.56 38.95
N SER A 230 -0.37 -8.62 39.37
CA SER A 230 -1.77 -8.52 38.86
C SER A 230 -1.88 -7.92 37.45
N SER A 231 -0.83 -7.25 36.96
CA SER A 231 -0.87 -6.55 35.67
C SER A 231 -0.57 -7.43 34.46
N ASP A 232 -0.16 -8.68 34.65
CA ASP A 232 0.28 -9.58 33.56
C ASP A 232 -0.86 -10.47 33.00
N GLU A 233 -1.88 -10.80 33.80
CA GLU A 233 -3.01 -11.64 33.35
C GLU A 233 -4.06 -10.89 32.49
N ASP A 234 -4.19 -9.57 32.65
CA ASP A 234 -5.21 -8.77 31.92
C ASP A 234 -4.75 -8.33 30.50
N SER A 235 -3.57 -8.79 30.08
CA SER A 235 -2.93 -8.38 28.82
C SER A 235 -3.34 -9.21 27.59
N ARG A 236 -3.99 -10.38 27.78
CA ARG A 236 -4.21 -11.37 26.70
C ARG A 236 -5.47 -11.21 25.82
N PRO A 237 -6.60 -10.58 26.23
CA PRO A 237 -7.76 -10.41 25.32
C PRO A 237 -7.71 -9.14 24.44
N ARG A 238 -6.90 -8.12 24.77
CA ARG A 238 -6.89 -6.84 24.02
C ARG A 238 -6.27 -6.92 22.63
N THR A 239 -5.39 -7.88 22.38
CA THR A 239 -4.65 -7.95 21.11
C THR A 239 -5.55 -8.38 19.95
N ARG A 240 -6.53 -9.27 20.14
CA ARG A 240 -7.43 -9.70 19.03
C ARG A 240 -8.39 -8.60 18.57
N GLN A 241 -8.81 -7.69 19.45
CA GLN A 241 -9.68 -6.57 19.07
C GLN A 241 -8.94 -5.49 18.27
N PHE A 242 -7.67 -5.24 18.57
CA PHE A 242 -6.85 -4.26 17.85
C PHE A 242 -6.75 -4.59 16.35
N TRP A 243 -6.50 -5.86 16.02
CA TRP A 243 -6.35 -6.32 14.63
C TRP A 243 -7.60 -6.19 13.77
N ARG A 244 -8.79 -6.44 14.33
CA ARG A 244 -10.05 -6.31 13.57
C ARG A 244 -10.37 -4.86 13.21
N GLN A 245 -9.90 -3.90 14.02
CA GLN A 245 -10.18 -2.49 13.77
C GLN A 245 -9.28 -1.94 12.66
N ASP A 246 -7.99 -2.29 12.69
CA ASP A 246 -7.02 -1.85 11.68
C ASP A 246 -7.34 -2.40 10.28
N THR A 247 -7.76 -3.66 10.17
CA THR A 247 -8.13 -4.25 8.86
C THR A 247 -9.36 -3.60 8.24
N MET A 248 -10.37 -3.26 9.04
CA MET A 248 -11.57 -2.57 8.55
C MET A 248 -11.28 -1.13 8.15
N GLU A 249 -10.36 -0.43 8.85
CA GLU A 249 -9.88 0.89 8.42
C GLU A 249 -9.14 0.80 7.07
N VAL A 250 -8.23 -0.16 6.91
CA VAL A 250 -7.50 -0.40 5.64
C VAL A 250 -8.50 -0.64 4.50
N LEU A 251 -9.45 -1.56 4.69
CA LEU A 251 -10.44 -1.91 3.67
C LEU A 251 -11.33 -0.73 3.31
N ALA A 252 -11.78 0.06 4.30
CA ALA A 252 -12.58 1.25 4.06
C ALA A 252 -11.81 2.28 3.24
N VAL A 253 -10.54 2.53 3.57
CA VAL A 253 -9.69 3.45 2.80
C VAL A 253 -9.46 2.93 1.38
N CYS A 254 -9.13 1.64 1.22
CA CYS A 254 -8.96 1.00 -0.09
C CYS A 254 -10.25 1.04 -0.93
N THR A 255 -11.42 0.99 -0.29
CA THR A 255 -12.71 1.10 -0.98
C THR A 255 -12.95 2.53 -1.45
N VAL A 256 -12.65 3.54 -0.62
CA VAL A 256 -12.73 4.95 -1.02
C VAL A 256 -11.79 5.25 -2.18
N THR A 257 -10.54 4.79 -2.12
CA THR A 257 -9.56 5.03 -3.20
C THR A 257 -9.95 4.32 -4.49
N SER A 258 -10.45 3.09 -4.42
CA SER A 258 -10.82 2.30 -5.61
C SER A 258 -12.10 2.77 -6.29
N THR A 259 -13.14 3.06 -5.51
CA THR A 259 -14.39 3.65 -6.06
C THR A 259 -14.15 5.03 -6.65
N SER A 260 -13.30 5.86 -6.01
CA SER A 260 -12.91 7.15 -6.56
C SER A 260 -12.11 7.00 -7.87
N SER A 261 -11.16 6.06 -7.92
CA SER A 261 -10.40 5.77 -9.15
C SER A 261 -11.32 5.34 -10.29
N ALA A 262 -12.26 4.43 -10.04
CA ALA A 262 -13.17 3.95 -11.07
C ALA A 262 -14.11 5.05 -11.58
N ALA A 263 -14.63 5.89 -10.67
CA ALA A 263 -15.44 7.04 -11.06
C ALA A 263 -14.62 8.08 -11.87
N MET A 264 -13.35 8.28 -11.51
CA MET A 264 -12.40 9.11 -12.24
C MET A 264 -12.17 8.57 -13.65
N ASP A 265 -12.05 7.25 -13.83
CA ASP A 265 -11.83 6.64 -15.13
C ASP A 265 -13.05 6.81 -16.06
N VAL A 266 -14.28 6.68 -15.54
CA VAL A 266 -15.51 6.97 -16.29
C VAL A 266 -15.62 8.46 -16.64
N ALA A 267 -15.37 9.35 -15.67
CA ALA A 267 -15.34 10.79 -15.90
C ALA A 267 -14.27 11.16 -16.94
N ALA A 268 -13.15 10.44 -16.98
CA ALA A 268 -12.09 10.67 -17.96
C ALA A 268 -12.58 10.50 -19.40
N LYS A 269 -13.35 9.46 -19.66
CA LYS A 269 -14.01 9.27 -20.96
C LYS A 269 -15.03 10.36 -21.25
N GLY A 270 -15.71 10.88 -20.23
CA GLY A 270 -16.69 11.95 -20.37
C GLY A 270 -16.13 13.29 -20.85
N TRP A 271 -14.93 13.70 -20.42
CA TRP A 271 -14.28 14.91 -20.96
C TRP A 271 -13.41 14.63 -22.20
N ALA A 272 -12.93 13.41 -22.39
CA ALA A 272 -12.23 13.01 -23.61
C ALA A 272 -13.15 12.98 -24.84
N ALA A 273 -14.40 12.54 -24.69
CA ALA A 273 -15.34 12.44 -25.82
C ALA A 273 -15.64 13.81 -26.50
N PRO A 274 -15.89 14.92 -25.77
CA PRO A 274 -15.99 16.25 -26.37
C PRO A 274 -14.69 16.75 -27.01
N LEU A 275 -13.52 16.44 -26.44
CA LEU A 275 -12.23 16.91 -26.97
C LEU A 275 -11.92 16.39 -28.37
N LYS A 276 -12.50 15.26 -28.76
CA LYS A 276 -12.39 14.73 -30.12
C LYS A 276 -13.02 15.64 -31.19
N LEU A 277 -13.99 16.49 -30.80
CA LEU A 277 -14.57 17.50 -31.67
C LEU A 277 -13.66 18.74 -31.83
N GLY A 278 -12.54 18.79 -31.11
CA GLY A 278 -11.63 19.92 -31.03
C GLY A 278 -11.78 20.70 -29.71
N PRO A 279 -10.75 21.48 -29.32
CA PRO A 279 -10.73 22.17 -28.03
C PRO A 279 -11.82 23.25 -27.91
N GLY A 280 -12.12 23.97 -28.98
CA GLY A 280 -13.15 25.01 -28.99
C GLY A 280 -14.54 24.48 -28.65
N PRO A 281 -15.08 23.52 -29.43
CA PRO A 281 -16.37 22.89 -29.13
C PRO A 281 -16.39 22.16 -27.77
N ALA A 282 -15.28 21.53 -27.39
CA ALA A 282 -15.17 20.84 -26.11
C ALA A 282 -15.35 21.79 -24.92
N LEU A 283 -14.70 22.96 -24.94
CA LEU A 283 -14.81 23.96 -23.87
C LEU A 283 -16.21 24.59 -23.77
N GLN A 284 -17.01 24.53 -24.83
CA GLN A 284 -18.41 24.96 -24.82
C GLN A 284 -19.37 23.85 -24.32
N SER A 285 -18.91 22.60 -24.24
CA SER A 285 -19.73 21.47 -23.82
C SER A 285 -19.91 21.42 -22.30
N GLN A 286 -21.16 21.34 -21.84
CA GLN A 286 -21.47 21.13 -20.42
C GLN A 286 -20.93 19.79 -19.90
N LEU A 287 -20.97 18.75 -20.75
CA LEU A 287 -20.47 17.42 -20.39
C LEU A 287 -18.99 17.44 -20.06
N PHE A 288 -18.20 18.24 -20.79
CA PHE A 288 -16.78 18.42 -20.54
C PHE A 288 -16.53 18.96 -19.13
N TRP A 289 -17.18 20.08 -18.77
CA TRP A 289 -16.98 20.71 -17.47
C TRP A 289 -17.50 19.86 -16.31
N ILE A 290 -18.65 19.21 -16.45
CA ILE A 290 -19.18 18.29 -15.43
C ILE A 290 -18.19 17.15 -15.21
N SER A 291 -17.66 16.57 -16.28
CA SER A 291 -16.70 15.47 -16.21
C SER A 291 -15.37 15.91 -15.59
N VAL A 292 -14.87 17.09 -15.92
CA VAL A 292 -13.66 17.68 -15.30
C VAL A 292 -13.86 17.92 -13.80
N VAL A 293 -14.99 18.49 -13.39
CA VAL A 293 -15.30 18.73 -11.96
C VAL A 293 -15.43 17.41 -11.21
N CYS A 294 -16.15 16.42 -11.77
CA CYS A 294 -16.24 15.09 -11.18
C CYS A 294 -14.85 14.46 -11.02
N ASN A 295 -14.01 14.55 -12.06
CA ASN A 295 -12.64 14.05 -12.01
C ASN A 295 -11.83 14.72 -10.90
N LEU A 296 -11.92 16.04 -10.76
CA LEU A 296 -11.20 16.76 -9.72
C LEU A 296 -11.65 16.34 -8.32
N VAL A 297 -12.95 16.19 -8.09
CA VAL A 297 -13.52 15.75 -6.81
C VAL A 297 -13.04 14.34 -6.46
N PHE A 298 -13.13 13.39 -7.40
CA PHE A 298 -12.68 12.01 -7.16
C PHE A 298 -11.16 11.90 -7.07
N LEU A 299 -10.40 12.72 -7.79
CA LEU A 299 -8.94 12.82 -7.64
C LEU A 299 -8.58 13.27 -6.21
N VAL A 300 -9.24 14.32 -5.69
CA VAL A 300 -9.03 14.77 -4.31
C VAL A 300 -9.43 13.69 -3.31
N GLY A 301 -10.57 13.02 -3.52
CA GLY A 301 -11.03 11.90 -2.69
C GLY A 301 -10.04 10.74 -2.65
N MET A 302 -9.56 10.30 -3.82
CA MET A 302 -8.55 9.26 -3.97
C MET A 302 -7.24 9.66 -3.27
N ARG A 303 -6.74 10.88 -3.48
CA ARG A 303 -5.49 11.34 -2.88
C ARG A 303 -5.60 11.51 -1.37
N ALA A 304 -6.69 12.08 -0.88
CA ALA A 304 -6.96 12.15 0.56
C ALA A 304 -7.03 10.75 1.17
N GLY A 305 -7.69 9.80 0.51
CA GLY A 305 -7.73 8.39 0.88
C GLY A 305 -6.34 7.78 0.96
N THR A 306 -5.50 7.93 -0.07
CA THR A 306 -4.12 7.41 -0.08
C THR A 306 -3.29 7.99 1.06
N ILE A 307 -3.34 9.31 1.28
CA ILE A 307 -2.59 9.97 2.36
C ILE A 307 -3.04 9.46 3.74
N ILE A 308 -4.36 9.33 3.95
CA ILE A 308 -4.91 8.79 5.19
C ILE A 308 -4.48 7.34 5.39
N GLY A 309 -4.55 6.53 4.33
CA GLY A 309 -4.15 5.12 4.34
C GLY A 309 -2.68 4.96 4.69
N CYS A 310 -1.79 5.70 4.03
CA CYS A 310 -0.35 5.69 4.32
C CYS A 310 -0.01 6.15 5.74
N HIS A 311 -0.82 7.01 6.37
CA HIS A 311 -0.62 7.43 7.76
C HIS A 311 -1.16 6.41 8.78
N ARG A 312 -2.17 5.62 8.40
CA ARG A 312 -2.86 4.70 9.32
C ARG A 312 -2.41 3.25 9.20
N CYS A 313 -1.91 2.88 8.04
CA CYS A 313 -1.61 1.51 7.67
C CYS A 313 -0.13 1.41 7.33
N ASP A 314 0.42 0.20 7.41
CA ASP A 314 1.72 -0.07 6.82
C ASP A 314 1.65 0.22 5.31
N VAL A 315 2.47 1.14 4.84
CA VAL A 315 2.52 1.58 3.43
C VAL A 315 2.77 0.39 2.50
N LEU A 316 3.56 -0.60 2.96
CA LEU A 316 3.89 -1.79 2.19
C LEU A 316 2.69 -2.72 1.99
N LEU A 317 1.75 -2.74 2.93
CA LEU A 317 0.50 -3.51 2.83
C LEU A 317 -0.57 -2.71 2.09
N PHE A 318 -0.70 -1.43 2.44
CA PHE A 318 -1.78 -0.56 1.97
C PHE A 318 -1.65 -0.22 0.48
N ILE A 319 -0.47 0.18 0.00
CA ILE A 319 -0.31 0.58 -1.41
C ILE A 319 -0.68 -0.57 -2.35
N PRO A 320 -0.15 -1.80 -2.19
CA PRO A 320 -0.51 -2.88 -3.10
C PRO A 320 -1.97 -3.30 -2.95
N CYS A 321 -2.53 -3.34 -1.73
CA CYS A 321 -3.95 -3.63 -1.52
C CYS A 321 -4.87 -2.61 -2.20
N SER A 322 -4.58 -1.31 -2.03
CA SER A 322 -5.29 -0.25 -2.74
C SER A 322 -5.09 -0.37 -4.24
N THR A 323 -3.90 -0.75 -4.71
CA THR A 323 -3.63 -0.91 -6.15
C THR A 323 -4.47 -2.04 -6.74
N VAL A 324 -4.52 -3.21 -6.09
CA VAL A 324 -5.38 -4.34 -6.50
C VAL A 324 -6.84 -3.93 -6.57
N MET A 325 -7.35 -3.30 -5.51
CA MET A 325 -8.74 -2.86 -5.47
C MET A 325 -9.02 -1.84 -6.57
N ASN A 326 -8.12 -0.89 -6.80
CA ASN A 326 -8.24 0.07 -7.89
C ASN A 326 -8.29 -0.63 -9.25
N ILE A 327 -7.41 -1.60 -9.52
CA ILE A 327 -7.43 -2.36 -10.78
C ILE A 327 -8.78 -3.05 -10.94
N PHE A 328 -9.17 -3.87 -9.96
CA PHE A 328 -10.37 -4.69 -10.07
C PHE A 328 -11.63 -3.84 -10.26
N VAL A 329 -11.82 -2.82 -9.41
CA VAL A 329 -13.00 -1.95 -9.46
C VAL A 329 -13.01 -1.13 -10.75
N SER A 330 -11.87 -0.61 -11.20
CA SER A 330 -11.80 0.21 -12.42
C SER A 330 -12.00 -0.63 -13.68
N VAL A 331 -11.40 -1.82 -13.76
CA VAL A 331 -11.60 -2.76 -14.89
C VAL A 331 -13.06 -3.20 -14.94
N ALA A 332 -13.65 -3.64 -13.82
CA ALA A 332 -15.05 -4.02 -13.77
C ALA A 332 -15.98 -2.87 -14.19
N THR A 333 -15.66 -1.64 -13.77
CA THR A 333 -16.40 -0.44 -14.17
C THR A 333 -16.24 -0.16 -15.66
N GLY A 334 -15.04 -0.23 -16.22
CA GLY A 334 -14.81 -0.08 -17.67
C GLY A 334 -15.56 -1.12 -18.49
N LEU A 335 -15.45 -2.39 -18.10
CA LEU A 335 -16.16 -3.50 -18.76
C LEU A 335 -17.67 -3.27 -18.77
N VAL A 336 -18.29 -2.94 -17.63
CA VAL A 336 -19.75 -2.82 -17.54
C VAL A 336 -20.28 -1.47 -18.04
N VAL A 337 -19.69 -0.36 -17.59
CA VAL A 337 -20.19 1.00 -17.88
C VAL A 337 -19.90 1.39 -19.33
N LEU A 338 -18.70 1.07 -19.83
CA LEU A 338 -18.28 1.46 -21.19
C LEU A 338 -18.47 0.34 -22.22
N GLU A 339 -19.05 -0.79 -21.81
CA GLU A 339 -19.27 -1.96 -22.66
C GLU A 339 -17.98 -2.55 -23.26
N GLU A 340 -16.82 -2.31 -22.63
CA GLU A 340 -15.51 -2.85 -23.06
C GLU A 340 -15.50 -4.39 -23.04
N TRP A 341 -16.46 -5.03 -22.36
CA TRP A 341 -16.62 -6.49 -22.32
C TRP A 341 -16.81 -7.15 -23.70
N LYS A 342 -17.31 -6.40 -24.68
CA LYS A 342 -17.50 -6.90 -26.05
C LYS A 342 -16.20 -7.05 -26.83
N GLU A 343 -15.18 -6.31 -26.44
CA GLU A 343 -13.89 -6.29 -27.13
C GLU A 343 -12.93 -7.36 -26.58
N VAL A 344 -13.30 -8.05 -25.49
CA VAL A 344 -12.47 -9.07 -24.84
C VAL A 344 -12.28 -10.28 -25.74
N LYS A 345 -11.03 -10.52 -26.18
CA LYS A 345 -10.66 -11.67 -27.02
C LYS A 345 -10.78 -13.00 -26.27
N SER A 346 -10.40 -13.05 -24.98
CA SER A 346 -10.45 -14.26 -24.17
C SER A 346 -10.75 -13.97 -22.69
N TRP A 347 -11.95 -14.36 -22.23
CA TRP A 347 -12.34 -14.24 -20.83
C TRP A 347 -11.51 -15.09 -19.89
N THR A 348 -11.14 -16.31 -20.30
CA THR A 348 -10.28 -17.20 -19.52
C THR A 348 -8.87 -16.64 -19.40
N GLY A 349 -8.33 -16.07 -20.49
CA GLY A 349 -7.05 -15.37 -20.48
C GLY A 349 -7.08 -14.10 -19.61
N LEU A 350 -8.15 -13.33 -19.67
CA LEU A 350 -8.35 -12.14 -18.83
C LEU A 350 -8.46 -12.50 -17.34
N ALA A 351 -9.19 -13.56 -17.00
CA ALA A 351 -9.32 -14.05 -15.64
C ALA A 351 -8.00 -14.60 -15.10
N SER A 352 -7.30 -15.43 -15.89
CA SER A 352 -5.99 -15.98 -15.56
C SER A 352 -4.95 -14.89 -15.34
N SER A 353 -4.86 -13.92 -16.27
CA SER A 353 -3.94 -12.78 -16.13
C SER A 353 -4.27 -11.92 -14.91
N SER A 354 -5.55 -11.67 -14.62
CA SER A 354 -5.98 -10.96 -13.40
C SER A 354 -5.57 -11.71 -12.12
N LEU A 355 -5.71 -13.03 -12.09
CA LEU A 355 -5.26 -13.88 -10.97
C LEU A 355 -3.74 -13.87 -10.84
N THR A 356 -2.99 -13.86 -11.94
CA THR A 356 -1.52 -13.75 -11.94
C THR A 356 -1.08 -12.40 -11.38
N VAL A 357 -1.69 -11.29 -11.81
CA VAL A 357 -1.42 -9.96 -11.24
C VAL A 357 -1.72 -9.94 -9.74
N LEU A 358 -2.86 -10.50 -9.33
CA LEU A 358 -3.24 -10.59 -7.93
C LEU A 358 -2.24 -11.43 -7.11
N GLY A 359 -1.81 -12.57 -7.66
CA GLY A 359 -0.82 -13.45 -7.05
C GLY A 359 0.52 -12.75 -6.86
N GLY A 360 1.00 -12.05 -7.89
CA GLY A 360 2.22 -11.23 -7.81
C GLY A 360 2.13 -10.16 -6.72
N ILE A 361 1.00 -9.47 -6.61
CA ILE A 361 0.77 -8.47 -5.57
C ILE A 361 0.72 -9.10 -4.18
N ILE A 362 0.07 -10.25 -4.02
CA ILE A 362 0.05 -10.98 -2.74
C ILE A 362 1.48 -11.38 -2.35
N MET A 363 2.33 -11.78 -3.30
CA MET A 363 3.74 -12.07 -3.01
C MET A 363 4.50 -10.83 -2.53
N LEU A 364 4.32 -9.68 -3.21
CA LEU A 364 4.91 -8.40 -2.80
C LEU A 364 4.48 -7.98 -1.38
N VAL A 365 3.21 -8.19 -1.05
CA VAL A 365 2.63 -7.83 0.26
C VAL A 365 3.08 -8.78 1.36
N THR A 366 3.13 -10.07 1.07
CA THR A 366 3.38 -11.08 2.11
C THR A 366 4.85 -11.15 2.52
N GLY A 367 5.78 -10.72 1.65
CA GLY A 367 7.21 -10.76 1.91
C GLY A 367 7.73 -12.19 2.16
N PRO A 368 9.06 -12.36 2.29
CA PRO A 368 9.61 -13.60 2.80
C PRO A 368 9.25 -13.69 4.28
N ALA A 369 8.72 -14.83 4.73
CA ALA A 369 8.64 -15.11 6.16
C ALA A 369 10.09 -15.18 6.66
N GLU A 370 10.52 -14.27 7.52
CA GLU A 370 11.89 -14.14 8.05
C GLU A 370 12.34 -15.34 8.94
N GLY A 371 11.80 -16.55 8.71
CA GLY A 371 11.96 -17.70 9.61
C GLY A 371 13.11 -18.66 9.29
N ASP A 372 13.67 -18.67 8.09
CA ASP A 372 14.50 -19.80 7.66
C ASP A 372 16.01 -19.55 7.66
N THR A 373 16.46 -18.29 7.68
CA THR A 373 17.90 -17.98 7.61
C THR A 373 18.63 -18.22 8.93
N GLU A 374 17.97 -18.07 10.08
CA GLU A 374 18.58 -18.36 11.39
C GLU A 374 18.64 -19.85 11.73
N ARG A 375 17.90 -20.71 11.01
CA ARG A 375 17.94 -22.17 11.22
C ARG A 375 19.07 -22.85 10.45
N SER A 376 19.43 -22.33 9.29
CA SER A 376 20.51 -22.91 8.48
C SER A 376 21.89 -22.67 9.10
N THR A 377 22.13 -21.49 9.67
CA THR A 377 23.41 -21.17 10.34
C THR A 377 23.63 -21.91 11.65
N ARG A 378 22.56 -22.33 12.35
CA ARG A 378 22.68 -23.11 13.59
C ARG A 378 22.87 -24.61 13.36
N SER A 379 22.71 -25.09 12.12
CA SER A 379 22.85 -26.50 11.77
C SER A 379 24.28 -26.86 11.32
N THR A 380 25.11 -25.87 11.01
CA THR A 380 26.48 -26.08 10.50
C THR A 380 27.54 -25.96 11.60
N GLU A 381 27.22 -25.42 12.79
CA GLU A 381 28.18 -25.30 13.90
C GLU A 381 28.22 -26.53 14.84
N SER A 382 27.47 -27.61 14.57
CA SER A 382 27.46 -28.81 15.43
C SER A 382 28.08 -30.05 14.80
N SER A 383 28.85 -29.92 13.71
CA SER A 383 29.43 -31.09 13.01
C SER A 383 30.91 -30.95 12.68
N ASP A 384 31.70 -30.31 13.54
CA ASP A 384 33.17 -30.37 13.49
C ASP A 384 33.78 -30.62 14.87
N SER A 385 33.84 -31.89 15.25
CA SER A 385 34.83 -32.45 16.18
C SER A 385 34.95 -33.95 15.92
N GLU A 386 35.70 -34.31 14.88
CA GLU A 386 36.58 -35.50 14.76
C GLU A 386 37.11 -35.54 13.30
N LYS A 387 38.30 -35.01 13.01
CA LYS A 387 39.61 -35.72 13.07
C LYS A 387 39.75 -36.78 11.96
N LEU A 388 40.41 -36.46 10.84
CA LEU A 388 41.72 -37.03 10.48
C LEU A 388 42.23 -36.48 9.14
N GLU A 389 43.54 -36.30 9.12
CA GLU A 389 44.41 -35.94 8.00
C GLU A 389 44.49 -37.08 6.97
N GLU A 390 44.46 -36.77 5.68
CA GLU A 390 45.32 -37.45 4.70
C GLU A 390 45.50 -36.58 3.44
N GLU A 391 46.75 -36.24 3.17
CA GLU A 391 47.25 -35.60 1.95
C GLU A 391 47.24 -36.58 0.79
N VAL A 392 46.78 -36.20 -0.41
CA VAL A 392 47.34 -36.67 -1.69
C VAL A 392 47.18 -35.58 -2.76
N GLU A 393 48.32 -35.06 -3.24
CA GLU A 393 48.47 -34.34 -4.50
C GLU A 393 48.11 -35.22 -5.70
N THR A 394 47.43 -34.68 -6.72
CA THR A 394 47.94 -34.62 -8.12
C THR A 394 46.86 -34.18 -9.12
N GLY A 395 47.19 -33.12 -9.88
CA GLY A 395 47.35 -33.20 -11.33
C GLY A 395 46.14 -33.35 -12.27
N SER A 396 46.09 -32.41 -13.22
CA SER A 396 45.78 -32.60 -14.65
C SER A 396 44.49 -31.97 -15.19
N GLU A 397 44.73 -31.15 -16.21
CA GLU A 397 43.85 -30.58 -17.21
C GLU A 397 43.04 -31.65 -17.98
N VAL A 398 41.93 -31.25 -18.60
CA VAL A 398 41.64 -31.33 -20.06
C VAL A 398 40.14 -31.10 -20.34
N GLU A 399 39.90 -30.42 -21.47
CA GLU A 399 38.66 -30.13 -22.20
C GLU A 399 37.69 -31.33 -22.34
N GLU A 400 36.39 -31.09 -22.51
CA GLU A 400 35.73 -31.02 -23.84
C GLU A 400 34.20 -31.06 -23.72
N ALA A 401 33.55 -30.62 -24.80
CA ALA A 401 32.13 -30.41 -24.98
C ALA A 401 31.27 -31.69 -24.91
N GLY A 402 30.05 -31.54 -24.39
CA GLY A 402 29.04 -32.60 -24.36
C GLY A 402 27.67 -32.08 -24.81
N ILE A 403 27.36 -32.36 -26.06
CA ILE A 403 26.05 -32.31 -26.72
C ILE A 403 25.01 -33.06 -25.86
N CYS A 404 23.79 -32.53 -25.75
CA CYS A 404 22.65 -33.29 -25.25
C CYS A 404 21.52 -33.27 -26.27
N ASP A 405 21.23 -34.49 -26.70
CA ASP A 405 20.26 -34.92 -27.68
C ASP A 405 18.81 -34.62 -27.30
N ALA A 406 18.02 -34.56 -28.36
CA ALA A 406 16.57 -34.52 -28.38
C ALA A 406 15.97 -35.79 -27.74
N VAL A 407 14.97 -35.58 -26.90
CA VAL A 407 14.07 -36.65 -26.44
C VAL A 407 12.86 -36.67 -27.37
N GLU A 408 12.79 -37.72 -28.19
CA GLU A 408 11.57 -38.14 -28.89
C GLU A 408 10.52 -38.56 -27.85
N ILE A 409 9.31 -38.04 -27.97
CA ILE A 409 8.12 -38.53 -27.29
C ILE A 409 7.23 -39.15 -28.36
N ASP A 410 7.12 -40.47 -28.31
CA ASP A 410 6.17 -41.27 -29.08
C ASP A 410 5.18 -41.93 -28.10
N GLY A 411 3.94 -42.12 -28.55
CA GLY A 411 3.05 -43.14 -28.00
C GLY A 411 1.76 -42.71 -27.28
N SER A 412 0.68 -42.70 -28.06
CA SER A 412 -0.60 -43.43 -27.84
C SER A 412 -1.62 -42.98 -26.76
N ASP A 413 -2.71 -42.38 -27.25
CA ASP A 413 -4.11 -42.87 -27.34
C ASP A 413 -4.90 -43.51 -26.16
N LEU A 414 -6.11 -42.94 -25.98
CA LEU A 414 -7.46 -43.50 -25.78
C LEU A 414 -8.08 -43.75 -24.38
N ASP A 415 -9.20 -43.04 -24.18
CA ASP A 415 -10.51 -43.33 -23.55
C ASP A 415 -10.66 -43.73 -22.06
N ASP A 416 -11.29 -42.83 -21.26
CA ASP A 416 -12.65 -43.00 -20.69
C ASP A 416 -13.04 -41.84 -19.73
N PRO A 417 -14.27 -41.28 -19.76
CA PRO A 417 -14.71 -40.27 -18.80
C PRO A 417 -15.47 -40.89 -17.62
N GLN A 418 -14.81 -40.97 -16.45
CA GLN A 418 -15.45 -41.37 -15.20
C GLN A 418 -15.87 -40.15 -14.38
N GLU A 419 -17.18 -39.99 -14.18
CA GLU A 419 -17.79 -39.00 -13.28
C GLU A 419 -17.36 -39.25 -11.82
N VAL A 420 -16.76 -38.25 -11.17
CA VAL A 420 -16.42 -38.25 -9.74
C VAL A 420 -16.95 -36.96 -9.10
N PRO A 421 -17.57 -37.03 -7.90
CA PRO A 421 -18.44 -36.00 -7.38
C PRO A 421 -17.68 -34.72 -6.97
N SER A 422 -18.36 -33.60 -7.20
CA SER A 422 -17.99 -32.23 -6.81
C SER A 422 -17.59 -32.13 -5.35
N ALA A 423 -16.29 -32.23 -5.08
CA ALA A 423 -15.68 -31.87 -3.82
C ALA A 423 -15.78 -30.36 -3.61
N ALA A 424 -16.29 -29.98 -2.43
CA ALA A 424 -16.45 -28.60 -2.01
C ALA A 424 -15.17 -27.78 -2.25
N THR A 425 -15.28 -26.77 -3.12
CA THR A 425 -14.28 -25.72 -3.30
C THR A 425 -14.23 -24.84 -2.05
N VAL A 426 -13.60 -25.34 -1.00
CA VAL A 426 -13.08 -24.47 0.06
C VAL A 426 -12.01 -23.62 -0.60
N SER A 427 -12.35 -22.36 -0.87
CA SER A 427 -11.48 -21.40 -1.54
C SER A 427 -10.09 -21.39 -0.89
N PHE A 428 -9.10 -21.87 -1.64
CA PHE A 428 -7.67 -21.84 -1.31
C PHE A 428 -7.22 -20.43 -0.88
N SER A 429 -7.90 -19.39 -1.37
CA SER A 429 -7.74 -18.00 -0.96
C SER A 429 -8.05 -17.77 0.53
N SER A 430 -9.08 -18.42 1.09
CA SER A 430 -9.48 -18.26 2.50
C SER A 430 -8.49 -18.93 3.47
N LEU A 431 -7.89 -20.05 3.05
CA LEU A 431 -6.91 -20.81 3.83
C LEU A 431 -5.53 -20.13 3.84
N LEU A 432 -5.09 -19.59 2.70
CA LEU A 432 -3.86 -18.80 2.62
C LEU A 432 -3.97 -17.45 3.35
N TYR A 433 -5.13 -16.80 3.31
CA TYR A 433 -5.35 -15.52 3.99
C TYR A 433 -5.27 -15.64 5.51
N THR A 434 -5.81 -16.71 6.08
CA THR A 434 -5.88 -16.91 7.55
C THR A 434 -4.53 -17.29 8.15
N HIS A 435 -3.77 -18.19 7.52
CA HIS A 435 -2.48 -18.64 8.07
C HIS A 435 -1.38 -17.56 7.96
N LYS A 436 -1.35 -16.76 6.88
CA LYS A 436 -0.33 -15.69 6.71
C LYS A 436 -0.66 -14.37 7.40
N MET A 437 -1.95 -14.03 7.58
CA MET A 437 -2.33 -12.92 8.47
C MET A 437 -1.82 -13.14 9.90
N HIS A 438 -1.69 -14.39 10.33
CA HIS A 438 -1.10 -14.72 11.62
C HIS A 438 0.42 -14.43 11.67
N ALA A 439 1.14 -14.63 10.55
CA ALA A 439 2.57 -14.32 10.44
C ALA A 439 2.84 -12.80 10.42
N LEU A 440 2.09 -12.04 9.61
CA LEU A 440 2.11 -10.56 9.63
C LEU A 440 1.70 -10.01 11.00
N ALA A 441 0.79 -10.71 11.70
CA ALA A 441 0.42 -10.38 13.07
C ALA A 441 1.55 -10.60 14.09
N SER A 442 2.47 -11.52 13.84
CA SER A 442 3.65 -11.72 14.68
C SER A 442 4.71 -10.64 14.46
N MET A 443 4.93 -10.22 13.20
CA MET A 443 5.90 -9.18 12.84
C MET A 443 5.51 -7.80 13.42
N ASN A 444 4.24 -7.40 13.29
CA ASN A 444 3.79 -6.12 13.86
C ASN A 444 3.72 -6.14 15.40
N LYS A 445 3.52 -7.32 16.01
CA LYS A 445 3.64 -7.51 17.47
C LYS A 445 5.05 -7.18 17.95
N ASN A 446 6.07 -7.51 17.18
CA ASN A 446 7.46 -7.20 17.52
C ASN A 446 7.76 -5.70 17.37
N HIS A 447 7.24 -5.04 16.34
CA HIS A 447 7.38 -3.58 16.18
C HIS A 447 6.62 -2.77 17.23
N SER A 448 5.38 -3.15 17.56
CA SER A 448 4.59 -2.49 18.60
C SER A 448 5.18 -2.72 20.00
N ARG A 449 5.70 -3.92 20.30
CA ARG A 449 6.49 -4.18 21.52
C ARG A 449 7.76 -3.33 21.55
N ALA A 450 8.52 -3.25 20.45
CA ALA A 450 9.72 -2.43 20.39
C ALA A 450 9.41 -0.94 20.62
N ALA A 451 8.32 -0.43 20.04
CA ALA A 451 7.85 0.94 20.26
C ALA A 451 7.41 1.17 21.72
N PHE A 452 6.71 0.21 22.33
CA PHE A 452 6.33 0.25 23.73
C PHE A 452 7.55 0.27 24.67
N TYR A 453 8.54 -0.62 24.44
CA TYR A 453 9.79 -0.62 25.21
C TYR A 453 10.58 0.68 25.04
N ARG A 454 10.57 1.29 23.85
CA ARG A 454 11.22 2.59 23.59
C ARG A 454 10.55 3.73 24.37
N ASP A 455 9.21 3.76 24.39
CA ASP A 455 8.45 4.76 25.16
C ASP A 455 8.62 4.55 26.67
N TYR A 456 8.62 3.30 27.12
CA TYR A 456 8.89 2.95 28.52
C TYR A 456 10.31 3.35 28.95
N MET A 457 11.33 3.01 28.15
CA MET A 457 12.72 3.44 28.35
C MET A 457 12.87 4.96 28.35
N GLN A 458 12.21 5.67 27.41
CA GLN A 458 12.24 7.14 27.41
C GLN A 458 11.57 7.75 28.64
N LYS A 459 10.46 7.18 29.12
CA LYS A 459 9.81 7.63 30.35
C LYS A 459 10.68 7.35 31.57
N GLY A 460 11.30 6.17 31.65
CA GLY A 460 12.29 5.83 32.68
C GLY A 460 13.48 6.79 32.69
N LEU A 461 14.09 7.04 31.52
CA LEU A 461 15.19 8.01 31.38
C LEU A 461 14.78 9.45 31.74
N ARG A 462 13.56 9.87 31.43
CA ARG A 462 13.04 11.19 31.85
C ARG A 462 12.77 11.25 33.35
N ALA A 463 12.36 10.15 33.97
CA ALA A 463 12.16 10.06 35.42
C ALA A 463 13.48 10.07 36.19
N LEU A 464 14.57 9.57 35.59
CA LEU A 464 15.93 9.57 36.16
C LEU A 464 16.70 10.89 35.92
N ARG A 465 16.31 11.68 34.91
CA ARG A 465 16.94 12.97 34.58
C ARG A 465 16.97 14.02 35.73
N PRO A 466 15.96 14.16 36.61
CA PRO A 466 16.04 15.08 37.74
C PRO A 466 17.00 14.63 38.84
N GLU A 467 17.19 13.32 39.05
CA GLU A 467 18.13 12.80 40.06
C GLU A 467 19.59 13.02 39.64
N MET A 468 19.91 12.86 38.35
CA MET A 468 21.26 13.15 37.85
C MET A 468 21.66 14.62 37.92
N ARG A 469 20.70 15.57 37.96
CA ARG A 469 21.01 17.00 38.13
C ARG A 469 21.38 17.39 39.57
N VAL A 470 21.06 16.55 40.55
CA VAL A 470 21.36 16.85 41.97
C VAL A 470 22.72 16.30 42.39
N ALA A 471 23.31 15.38 41.62
CA ALA A 471 24.57 14.72 41.96
C ALA A 471 25.84 15.37 41.38
N SER A 472 25.76 16.47 40.60
CA SER A 472 26.93 17.06 39.95
C SER A 472 26.94 18.60 39.98
N ALA A 473 27.15 19.15 41.16
CA ALA A 473 27.81 20.43 41.32
C ALA A 473 28.68 20.33 42.58
N PRO A 474 29.94 19.89 42.49
CA PRO A 474 30.87 20.07 43.58
C PRO A 474 30.98 21.58 43.85
N ASP A 475 30.74 21.95 45.11
CA ASP A 475 30.78 23.32 45.59
C ASP A 475 32.22 23.84 45.51
N LEU A 476 32.57 24.44 44.37
CA LEU A 476 33.89 25.01 44.07
C LEU A 476 34.20 26.26 44.92
N GLY A 477 33.28 26.71 45.79
CA GLY A 477 33.48 27.86 46.68
C GLY A 477 34.36 27.59 47.92
N ALA A 478 34.75 26.35 48.20
CA ALA A 478 35.45 25.99 49.43
C ALA A 478 36.99 26.05 49.36
N LEU A 479 37.60 26.36 48.21
CA LEU A 479 39.06 26.30 48.00
C LEU A 479 39.79 27.66 47.96
N GLU A 480 39.08 28.78 48.12
CA GLU A 480 39.69 30.13 48.21
C GLU A 480 39.82 30.66 49.65
N ARG A 481 40.33 29.84 50.58
CA ARG A 481 40.83 30.37 51.87
C ARG A 481 42.35 30.35 51.88
N PRO A 482 43.03 31.52 51.85
CA PRO A 482 44.47 31.58 52.06
C PRO A 482 44.79 31.23 53.52
N PRO A 483 45.92 30.55 53.78
CA PRO A 483 46.36 30.25 55.14
C PRO A 483 46.79 31.56 55.83
N GLY A 484 46.23 31.80 57.01
CA GLY A 484 46.64 32.85 57.96
C GLY A 484 47.29 32.23 59.18
#